data_AF-A0A1Y1JND7-F1
#
_entry.id   AF-A0A1Y1JND7-F1
#
_cell.length_a   1.000
_cell.length_b   1.000
_cell.length_c   1.000
_cell.angle_alpha   90.00
_cell.angle_beta   90.00
_cell.angle_gamma   90.00
#
_symmetry.space_group_name_H-M   'P 1'
#
loop_
_entity.id
_entity.type
_entity.pdbx_description
1 polymer ?
#
loop_
_entity_poly.entity_id
_entity_poly.type
_entity_poly.pdbx_seq_one_letter_code
_entity_poly.pdbx_strand_id
1 'polypeptide(L)'
;MELCKNKGEEMYKEKCNELEIRGFGTLNEQVKYNCPQIMSYLYKIYEDNNNNFPEAGCKYLNYWIYHELLQKKYITGISSLYITLFSLLPSFYNSIHVNKFLTMYIVDTDLSKVTAIYYIYKCLNIVNDNQRNNKDQDFCNAIEVITNEYKPNIHTTFSGFCENNVIPSCKNTMFTPYGPYLSYGLQKIKNMWNNVNKEWDIIDHPGIINFNSREREYDILYH
;
A
#
# COMPACT_ATOMS: atom_id res chain seq x y z
N MET A 1 4.78 10.00 -0.75
CA MET A 1 4.15 10.95 -1.69
C MET A 1 4.15 12.38 -1.16
N GLU A 2 4.02 12.58 0.16
CA GLU A 2 4.10 13.90 0.82
C GLU A 2 5.43 14.63 0.56
N LEU A 3 6.53 13.89 0.40
CA LEU A 3 7.86 14.44 0.05
C LEU A 3 7.97 15.00 -1.38
N CYS A 4 6.93 14.86 -2.21
CA CYS A 4 6.91 15.33 -3.60
C CYS A 4 5.98 16.52 -3.82
N LYS A 5 5.56 17.22 -2.76
CA LYS A 5 4.85 18.49 -2.86
C LYS A 5 5.81 19.61 -3.28
N ASN A 6 6.18 19.71 -4.56
CA ASN A 6 6.82 20.91 -5.12
C ASN A 6 6.92 20.90 -6.66
N LYS A 7 6.75 22.10 -7.25
CA LYS A 7 6.92 22.57 -8.65
C LYS A 7 6.26 21.79 -9.80
N GLY A 8 6.23 20.46 -9.78
CA GLY A 8 5.58 19.66 -10.82
C GLY A 8 4.05 19.78 -10.84
N GLU A 9 3.46 20.23 -9.73
CA GLU A 9 2.01 20.30 -9.56
C GLU A 9 1.33 21.30 -10.51
N GLU A 10 1.96 22.44 -10.83
CA GLU A 10 1.35 23.41 -11.75
C GLU A 10 1.29 22.89 -13.19
N MET A 11 2.33 22.17 -13.62
CA MET A 11 2.42 21.64 -15.00
C MET A 11 1.29 20.67 -15.33
N TYR A 12 0.81 19.92 -14.34
CA TYR A 12 -0.24 18.92 -14.54
C TYR A 12 -1.64 19.43 -14.18
N LYS A 13 -1.76 20.59 -13.55
CA LYS A 13 -3.03 21.09 -13.02
C LYS A 13 -4.10 21.25 -14.11
N GLU A 14 -3.75 21.84 -15.24
CA GLU A 14 -4.68 22.04 -16.37
C GLU A 14 -5.16 20.69 -16.93
N LYS A 15 -4.24 19.79 -17.24
CA LYS A 15 -4.56 18.43 -17.74
C LYS A 15 -5.39 17.62 -16.76
N CYS A 16 -5.12 17.75 -15.47
CA CYS A 16 -5.87 17.08 -14.41
C CYS A 16 -7.29 17.64 -14.25
N ASN A 17 -7.52 18.92 -14.52
CA ASN A 17 -8.86 19.53 -14.47
C ASN A 17 -9.76 19.00 -15.60
N GLU A 18 -9.18 18.78 -16.78
CA GLU A 18 -9.83 18.21 -17.96
C GLU A 18 -10.13 16.71 -17.84
N LEU A 19 -9.60 16.05 -16.80
CA LEU A 19 -9.74 14.61 -16.63
C LEU A 19 -11.21 14.21 -16.41
N GLU A 20 -11.76 13.38 -17.29
CA GLU A 20 -13.07 12.77 -17.08
C GLU A 20 -12.93 11.32 -16.61
N ILE A 21 -13.18 11.08 -15.32
CA ILE A 21 -13.13 9.73 -14.76
C ILE A 21 -14.54 9.20 -14.57
N ARG A 22 -14.96 8.33 -15.47
CA ARG A 22 -16.26 7.67 -15.40
C ARG A 22 -16.26 6.59 -14.31
N GLY A 23 -17.36 6.48 -13.57
CA GLY A 23 -17.58 5.39 -12.60
C GLY A 23 -17.11 5.64 -11.16
N PHE A 24 -16.60 6.85 -10.84
CA PHE A 24 -16.08 7.17 -9.50
C PHE A 24 -16.98 8.09 -8.65
N GLY A 25 -18.09 8.58 -9.21
CA GLY A 25 -19.04 9.42 -8.48
C GLY A 25 -18.35 10.61 -7.79
N THR A 26 -18.56 10.75 -6.48
CA THR A 26 -17.97 11.82 -5.66
C THR A 26 -16.45 11.73 -5.49
N LEU A 27 -15.83 10.57 -5.75
CA LEU A 27 -14.37 10.42 -5.72
C LEU A 27 -13.68 11.10 -6.90
N ASN A 28 -14.41 11.46 -7.96
CA ASN A 28 -13.85 12.13 -9.12
C ASN A 28 -13.14 13.44 -8.74
N GLU A 29 -13.75 14.24 -7.86
CA GLU A 29 -13.15 15.49 -7.37
C GLU A 29 -11.88 15.25 -6.55
N GLN A 30 -11.86 14.20 -5.72
CA GLN A 30 -10.67 13.83 -4.96
C GLN A 30 -9.54 13.39 -5.89
N VAL A 31 -9.87 12.62 -6.93
CA VAL A 31 -8.88 12.18 -7.90
C VAL A 31 -8.33 13.37 -8.68
N LYS A 32 -9.18 14.28 -9.15
CA LYS A 32 -8.74 15.52 -9.81
C LYS A 32 -7.82 16.35 -8.92
N TYR A 33 -8.21 16.52 -7.66
CA TYR A 33 -7.43 17.26 -6.67
C TYR A 33 -6.02 16.65 -6.46
N ASN A 34 -5.94 15.32 -6.38
CA ASN A 34 -4.68 14.61 -6.17
C ASN A 34 -3.90 14.30 -7.45
N CYS A 35 -4.52 14.47 -8.62
CA CYS A 35 -3.94 14.13 -9.91
C CYS A 35 -2.57 14.80 -10.12
N PRO A 36 -2.37 16.10 -9.89
CA PRO A 36 -1.06 16.73 -10.11
C PRO A 36 0.08 16.10 -9.29
N GLN A 37 -0.22 15.67 -8.07
CA GLN A 37 0.74 14.98 -7.21
C GLN A 37 1.06 13.58 -7.74
N ILE A 38 0.04 12.84 -8.21
CA ILE A 38 0.20 11.53 -8.87
C ILE A 38 1.09 11.66 -10.11
N MET A 39 0.82 12.66 -10.95
CA MET A 39 1.58 12.88 -12.18
C MET A 39 3.03 13.23 -11.87
N SER A 40 3.27 14.10 -10.88
CA SER A 40 4.63 14.47 -10.45
C SER A 40 5.41 13.27 -9.92
N TYR A 41 4.76 12.38 -9.17
CA TYR A 41 5.37 11.14 -8.69
C TYR A 41 5.74 10.20 -9.84
N LEU A 42 4.83 9.99 -10.78
CA LEU A 42 5.05 9.14 -11.96
C LEU A 42 6.22 9.68 -12.81
N TYR A 43 6.23 10.98 -13.07
CA TYR A 43 7.29 11.64 -13.81
C TYR A 43 8.65 11.45 -13.15
N LYS A 44 8.75 11.72 -11.84
CA LYS A 44 9.99 11.59 -11.09
C LYS A 44 10.55 10.17 -11.15
N ILE A 45 9.68 9.18 -10.94
CA ILE A 45 10.10 7.78 -10.99
C ILE A 45 10.59 7.38 -12.38
N TYR A 46 9.92 7.85 -13.43
CA TYR A 46 10.34 7.59 -14.80
C TYR A 46 11.72 8.20 -15.10
N GLU A 47 11.93 9.46 -14.71
CA GLU A 47 13.19 10.18 -14.87
C GLU A 47 14.34 9.50 -14.11
N ASP A 48 14.12 9.19 -12.83
CA ASP A 48 15.13 8.57 -11.94
C ASP A 48 15.56 7.16 -12.40
N ASN A 49 14.78 6.51 -13.26
CA ASN A 49 14.99 5.11 -13.68
C ASN A 49 15.33 4.99 -15.17
N ASN A 50 16.01 5.98 -15.74
CA ASN A 50 16.44 5.99 -17.15
C ASN A 50 15.27 5.70 -18.11
N ASN A 51 14.16 6.42 -17.93
CA ASN A 51 12.95 6.27 -18.75
C ASN A 51 12.27 4.89 -18.61
N ASN A 52 12.46 4.20 -17.48
CA ASN A 52 11.72 2.99 -17.13
C ASN A 52 10.88 3.23 -15.88
N PHE A 53 9.75 2.54 -15.80
CA PHE A 53 8.98 2.50 -14.57
C PHE A 53 9.37 1.25 -13.76
N PRO A 54 9.99 1.41 -12.57
CA PRO A 54 10.23 0.29 -11.68
C PRO A 54 8.90 -0.25 -11.17
N GLU A 55 8.77 -1.57 -11.21
CA GLU A 55 7.58 -2.30 -10.74
C GLU A 55 7.18 -1.89 -9.31
N ALA A 56 8.15 -1.67 -8.42
CA ALA A 56 7.92 -1.24 -7.05
C ALA A 56 7.22 0.13 -6.96
N GLY A 57 7.57 1.08 -7.85
CA GLY A 57 6.94 2.40 -7.90
C GLY A 57 5.49 2.33 -8.36
N CYS A 58 5.21 1.52 -9.38
CA CYS A 58 3.85 1.27 -9.84
C CYS A 58 3.01 0.58 -8.77
N LYS A 59 3.54 -0.45 -8.10
CA LYS A 59 2.84 -1.11 -6.99
C LYS A 59 2.55 -0.13 -5.86
N TYR A 60 3.52 0.70 -5.47
CA TYR A 60 3.30 1.71 -4.43
C TYR A 60 2.19 2.70 -4.80
N LEU A 61 2.18 3.23 -6.03
CA LEU A 61 1.11 4.14 -6.46
C LEU A 61 -0.25 3.45 -6.48
N ASN A 62 -0.29 2.16 -6.89
CA ASN A 62 -1.52 1.37 -6.88
C ASN A 62 -2.09 1.24 -5.47
N TYR A 63 -1.21 0.92 -4.52
CA TYR A 63 -1.56 0.89 -3.11
C TYR A 63 -2.04 2.25 -2.60
N TRP A 64 -1.34 3.33 -2.91
CA TRP A 64 -1.69 4.67 -2.45
C TRP A 64 -3.05 5.11 -2.98
N ILE A 65 -3.33 4.89 -4.27
CA ILE A 65 -4.63 5.16 -4.88
C ILE A 65 -5.71 4.34 -4.16
N TYR A 66 -5.52 3.04 -3.98
CA TYR A 66 -6.50 2.20 -3.29
C TYR A 66 -6.78 2.66 -1.86
N HIS A 67 -5.71 2.92 -1.09
CA HIS A 67 -5.81 3.16 0.33
C HIS A 67 -6.27 4.59 0.65
N GLU A 68 -5.59 5.58 0.07
CA GLU A 68 -5.80 6.99 0.39
C GLU A 68 -6.91 7.61 -0.45
N LEU A 69 -6.90 7.34 -1.77
CA LEU A 69 -7.79 8.03 -2.69
C LEU A 69 -9.16 7.36 -2.80
N LEU A 70 -9.18 6.03 -2.89
CA LEU A 70 -10.41 5.27 -3.03
C LEU A 70 -10.96 4.77 -1.68
N GLN A 71 -10.26 5.03 -0.58
CA GLN A 71 -10.67 4.65 0.77
C GLN A 71 -11.00 3.16 0.89
N LYS A 72 -10.20 2.30 0.26
CA LYS A 72 -10.37 0.85 0.19
C LYS A 72 -11.66 0.40 -0.53
N LYS A 73 -12.27 1.29 -1.32
CA LYS A 73 -13.42 0.98 -2.18
C LYS A 73 -12.94 0.82 -3.63
N TYR A 74 -13.72 0.15 -4.46
CA TYR A 74 -13.51 0.10 -5.91
C TYR A 74 -12.15 -0.49 -6.38
N ILE A 75 -11.80 -1.67 -5.89
CA ILE A 75 -10.63 -2.46 -6.36
C ILE A 75 -10.60 -2.55 -7.89
N THR A 76 -11.75 -2.84 -8.51
CA THR A 76 -11.92 -2.92 -9.97
C THR A 76 -11.75 -1.59 -10.69
N GLY A 77 -12.01 -0.47 -10.02
CA GLY A 77 -11.87 0.88 -10.56
C GLY A 77 -10.40 1.29 -10.75
N ILE A 78 -9.49 0.80 -9.90
CA ILE A 78 -8.07 1.23 -9.91
C ILE A 78 -7.44 1.09 -11.30
N SER A 79 -7.70 -0.01 -12.01
CA SER A 79 -7.15 -0.24 -13.35
C SER A 79 -7.64 0.81 -14.36
N SER A 80 -8.92 1.15 -14.33
CA SER A 80 -9.48 2.21 -15.17
C SER A 80 -8.88 3.58 -14.84
N LEU A 81 -8.73 3.88 -13.55
CA LEU A 81 -8.10 5.11 -13.09
C LEU A 81 -6.64 5.20 -13.54
N TYR A 82 -5.90 4.11 -13.46
CA TYR A 82 -4.53 4.02 -13.99
C TYR A 82 -4.48 4.34 -15.47
N ILE A 83 -5.28 3.65 -16.29
CA ILE A 83 -5.32 3.88 -17.73
C ILE A 83 -5.61 5.36 -18.02
N THR A 84 -6.59 5.93 -17.32
CA THR A 84 -6.98 7.33 -17.45
C THR A 84 -5.84 8.29 -17.07
N LEU A 85 -5.18 8.11 -15.92
CA LEU A 85 -4.05 8.94 -15.50
C LEU A 85 -2.87 8.82 -16.47
N PHE A 86 -2.55 7.63 -16.98
CA PHE A 86 -1.47 7.44 -17.94
C PHE A 86 -1.77 8.06 -19.30
N SER A 87 -3.04 8.14 -19.71
CA SER A 87 -3.43 8.82 -20.95
C SER A 87 -3.10 10.32 -20.93
N LEU A 88 -2.98 10.93 -19.75
CA LEU A 88 -2.53 12.32 -19.58
C LEU A 88 -1.02 12.52 -19.84
N LEU A 89 -0.26 11.44 -20.03
CA LEU A 89 1.18 11.46 -20.32
C LEU A 89 1.50 10.82 -21.69
N PRO A 90 1.07 11.44 -22.82
CA PRO A 90 1.32 10.89 -24.15
C PRO A 90 2.79 10.65 -24.45
N SER A 91 3.69 11.46 -23.88
CA SER A 91 5.14 11.33 -24.02
C SER A 91 5.69 10.00 -23.51
N PHE A 92 5.02 9.34 -22.56
CA PHE A 92 5.42 8.03 -22.03
C PHE A 92 4.79 6.86 -22.78
N TYR A 93 3.69 7.11 -23.49
CA TYR A 93 2.93 6.09 -24.22
C TYR A 93 3.71 5.53 -25.41
N ASN A 94 4.55 6.35 -26.05
CA ASN A 94 5.33 5.92 -27.21
C ASN A 94 6.45 4.93 -26.86
N SER A 95 6.91 4.89 -25.61
CA SER A 95 8.02 4.03 -25.18
C SER A 95 7.59 2.82 -24.36
N ILE A 96 6.39 2.82 -23.78
CA ILE A 96 5.99 1.78 -22.81
C ILE A 96 4.71 1.08 -23.22
N HIS A 97 4.78 -0.25 -23.29
CA HIS A 97 3.61 -1.11 -23.43
C HIS A 97 2.72 -0.97 -22.18
N VAL A 98 1.63 -0.21 -22.29
CA VAL A 98 0.59 -0.02 -21.26
C VAL A 98 0.15 -1.35 -20.64
N ASN A 99 0.11 -2.41 -21.45
CA ASN A 99 -0.18 -3.77 -21.00
C ASN A 99 0.75 -4.25 -19.88
N LYS A 100 2.04 -3.85 -19.90
CA LYS A 100 3.02 -4.17 -18.86
C LYS A 100 2.68 -3.50 -17.53
N PHE A 101 1.98 -2.36 -17.52
CA PHE A 101 1.52 -1.74 -16.28
C PHE A 101 0.28 -2.41 -15.72
N LEU A 102 -0.63 -2.83 -16.60
CA LEU A 102 -1.83 -3.56 -16.19
C LEU A 102 -1.48 -4.88 -15.49
N THR A 103 -0.35 -5.50 -15.83
CA THR A 103 0.16 -6.69 -15.14
C THR A 103 0.86 -6.38 -13.81
N MET A 104 1.21 -5.13 -13.52
CA MET A 104 1.82 -4.70 -12.24
C MET A 104 0.78 -4.38 -11.15
N TYR A 105 -0.49 -4.69 -11.42
CA TYR A 105 -1.58 -4.55 -10.47
C TYR A 105 -1.33 -5.35 -9.19
N ILE A 106 -1.64 -4.76 -8.04
CA ILE A 106 -1.56 -5.46 -6.75
C ILE A 106 -2.76 -6.39 -6.65
N VAL A 107 -2.49 -7.69 -6.71
CA VAL A 107 -3.49 -8.71 -6.34
C VAL A 107 -3.80 -8.62 -4.83
N ASP A 108 -5.01 -9.00 -4.43
CA ASP A 108 -5.48 -8.91 -3.03
C ASP A 108 -4.51 -9.57 -2.02
N THR A 109 -3.82 -10.63 -2.44
CA THR A 109 -2.82 -11.32 -1.62
C THR A 109 -1.58 -10.47 -1.33
N ASP A 110 -1.18 -9.62 -2.28
CA ASP A 110 -0.07 -8.68 -2.12
C ASP A 110 -0.50 -7.39 -1.43
N LEU A 111 -1.78 -7.03 -1.52
CA LEU A 111 -2.32 -5.85 -0.89
C LEU A 111 -2.05 -5.83 0.61
N SER A 112 -2.32 -6.94 1.31
CA SER A 112 -2.04 -7.08 2.74
C SER A 112 -0.57 -6.84 3.10
N LYS A 113 0.36 -7.29 2.25
CA LYS A 113 1.81 -7.10 2.45
C LYS A 113 2.20 -5.64 2.25
N VAL A 114 1.70 -5.00 1.18
CA VAL A 114 1.99 -3.58 0.91
C VAL A 114 1.36 -2.70 1.98
N THR A 115 0.16 -3.04 2.46
CA THR A 115 -0.46 -2.40 3.63
C THR A 115 0.45 -2.47 4.85
N ALA A 116 0.96 -3.66 5.18
CA ALA A 116 1.85 -3.82 6.33
C ALA A 116 3.14 -2.99 6.17
N ILE A 117 3.78 -3.01 4.99
CA ILE A 117 4.98 -2.21 4.70
C ILE A 117 4.69 -0.72 4.85
N TYR A 118 3.55 -0.25 4.33
CA TYR A 118 3.14 1.14 4.45
C TYR A 118 2.95 1.57 5.91
N TYR A 119 2.27 0.77 6.73
CA TYR A 119 2.09 1.08 8.14
C TYR A 119 3.41 1.06 8.92
N ILE A 120 4.30 0.11 8.62
CA ILE A 120 5.66 0.09 9.18
C ILE A 120 6.38 1.39 8.85
N TYR A 121 6.39 1.79 7.58
CA TYR A 121 7.04 3.02 7.13
C TYR A 121 6.43 4.26 7.79
N LYS A 122 5.10 4.34 7.86
CA LYS A 122 4.37 5.42 8.51
C LYS A 122 4.76 5.53 10.00
N CYS A 123 4.83 4.42 10.72
CA CYS A 123 5.28 4.40 12.11
C CYS A 123 6.73 4.87 12.26
N LEU A 124 7.64 4.39 11.41
CA LEU A 124 9.05 4.79 11.44
C LEU A 124 9.22 6.29 11.18
N ASN A 125 8.42 6.87 10.30
CA ASN A 125 8.44 8.32 10.07
C ASN A 125 7.83 9.12 11.23
N ILE A 126 6.73 8.65 11.84
CA ILE A 126 6.12 9.30 13.01
C ILE A 126 7.09 9.34 14.20
N VAL A 127 7.89 8.28 14.39
CA VAL A 127 8.93 8.26 15.43
C VAL A 127 9.95 9.38 15.23
N ASN A 128 10.21 9.80 13.99
CA ASN A 128 11.16 10.87 13.70
C ASN A 128 10.56 12.28 13.87
N ASP A 129 9.25 12.45 13.72
CA ASP A 129 8.59 13.78 13.71
C ASP A 129 8.05 14.23 15.08
N ASN A 130 8.25 13.48 16.17
CA ASN A 130 7.78 13.75 17.55
C ASN A 130 6.25 13.97 17.72
N GLN A 131 5.46 14.02 16.65
CA GLN A 131 4.00 14.18 16.70
C GLN A 131 3.31 12.81 16.65
N ARG A 132 3.15 12.17 17.82
CA ARG A 132 2.36 10.92 17.94
C ARG A 132 0.86 11.24 17.97
N ASN A 133 0.15 10.86 16.93
CA ASN A 133 -1.32 10.73 16.98
C ASN A 133 -1.70 9.39 17.61
N ASN A 134 -2.61 9.41 18.60
CA ASN A 134 -2.93 8.26 19.47
C ASN A 134 -3.49 7.01 18.78
N LYS A 135 -3.99 7.08 17.54
CA LYS A 135 -4.78 5.96 16.94
C LYS A 135 -3.95 4.75 16.51
N ASP A 136 -2.66 4.93 16.20
CA ASP A 136 -1.79 3.85 15.70
C ASP A 136 -0.66 3.51 16.70
N GLN A 137 -0.74 4.00 17.95
CA GLN A 137 0.38 3.99 18.89
C GLN A 137 0.82 2.58 19.30
N ASP A 138 -0.12 1.66 19.54
CA ASP A 138 0.21 0.29 19.94
C ASP A 138 0.93 -0.48 18.83
N PHE A 139 0.47 -0.32 17.57
CA PHE A 139 1.14 -0.91 16.42
C PHE A 139 2.54 -0.31 16.23
N CYS A 140 2.68 1.01 16.30
CA CYS A 140 3.98 1.66 16.15
C CYS A 140 4.93 1.30 17.30
N ASN A 141 4.45 1.17 18.54
CA ASN A 141 5.23 0.70 19.68
C ASN A 141 5.72 -0.74 19.45
N ALA A 142 4.87 -1.64 18.93
CA ALA A 142 5.28 -2.99 18.60
C ALA A 142 6.37 -3.03 17.51
N ILE A 143 6.23 -2.20 16.46
CA ILE A 143 7.25 -2.05 15.43
C ILE A 143 8.55 -1.46 16.00
N GLU A 144 8.47 -0.50 16.93
CA GLU A 144 9.61 0.10 17.61
C GLU A 144 10.37 -0.94 18.45
N VAL A 145 9.66 -1.78 19.22
CA VAL A 145 10.24 -2.88 20.00
C VAL A 145 10.99 -3.86 19.08
N ILE A 146 10.35 -4.29 17.99
CA ILE A 146 10.99 -5.17 17.00
C ILE A 146 12.22 -4.49 16.40
N THR A 147 12.09 -3.24 15.96
CA THR A 147 13.20 -2.51 15.32
C THR A 147 14.39 -2.40 16.26
N ASN A 148 14.16 -2.11 17.55
CA ASN A 148 15.21 -2.01 18.57
C ASN A 148 15.84 -3.37 18.91
N GLU A 149 15.06 -4.46 18.91
CA GLU A 149 15.57 -5.83 19.12
C GLU A 149 16.60 -6.22 18.04
N TYR A 150 16.35 -5.86 16.77
CA TYR A 150 17.21 -6.26 15.65
C TYR A 150 18.29 -5.23 15.29
N LYS A 151 18.22 -3.99 15.80
CA LYS A 151 19.18 -2.90 15.52
C LYS A 151 20.67 -3.27 15.73
N PRO A 152 21.07 -3.97 16.82
CA PRO A 152 22.47 -4.30 17.07
C PRO A 152 23.06 -5.29 16.06
N ASN A 153 22.23 -6.20 15.54
CA ASN A 153 22.63 -7.24 14.59
C ASN A 153 22.76 -6.70 13.15
N ILE A 154 22.06 -5.61 12.83
CA ILE A 154 22.12 -4.97 11.52
C ILE A 154 23.48 -4.30 11.31
N HIS A 155 23.98 -3.56 12.30
CA HIS A 155 25.27 -2.87 12.18
C HIS A 155 26.46 -3.83 12.03
N THR A 156 26.42 -5.00 12.69
CA THR A 156 27.48 -6.02 12.64
C THR A 156 27.47 -6.84 11.34
N THR A 157 26.30 -7.03 10.72
CA THR A 157 26.21 -7.83 9.48
C THR A 157 26.54 -7.00 8.23
N PHE A 158 26.22 -5.71 8.21
CA PHE A 158 26.45 -4.85 7.04
C PHE A 158 27.89 -4.37 6.86
N SER A 159 28.64 -4.18 7.95
CA SER A 159 30.06 -3.85 7.85
C SER A 159 30.84 -4.91 7.06
N GLY A 160 30.46 -6.18 7.17
CA GLY A 160 31.06 -7.27 6.40
C GLY A 160 30.67 -7.34 4.90
N PHE A 161 29.57 -6.69 4.50
CA PHE A 161 29.15 -6.65 3.09
C PHE A 161 29.76 -5.47 2.31
N CYS A 162 30.08 -4.36 2.98
CA CYS A 162 30.75 -3.23 2.33
C CYS A 162 32.25 -3.46 2.08
N GLU A 163 32.88 -4.40 2.79
CA GLU A 163 34.31 -4.71 2.65
C GLU A 163 34.62 -5.64 1.45
N ASN A 164 33.61 -6.30 0.89
CA ASN A 164 33.75 -7.14 -0.30
C ASN A 164 33.26 -6.36 -1.53
N ASN A 165 34.19 -5.76 -2.28
CA ASN A 165 34.00 -4.86 -3.44
C ASN A 165 33.26 -5.44 -4.67
N VAL A 166 32.38 -6.42 -4.51
CA VAL A 166 31.54 -6.93 -5.60
C VAL A 166 30.14 -6.36 -5.43
N ILE A 167 29.89 -5.20 -6.06
CA ILE A 167 28.54 -4.64 -6.17
C ILE A 167 27.71 -5.61 -7.03
N PRO A 168 26.72 -6.32 -6.47
CA PRO A 168 25.89 -7.21 -7.27
C PRO A 168 25.00 -6.36 -8.17
N SER A 169 25.01 -6.66 -9.47
CA SER A 169 24.05 -6.12 -10.43
C SER A 169 22.63 -6.29 -9.89
N CYS A 170 21.86 -5.21 -9.82
CA CYS A 170 20.45 -5.18 -9.41
C CYS A 170 19.57 -6.03 -10.34
N LYS A 171 19.61 -7.36 -10.16
CA LYS A 171 18.65 -8.30 -10.71
C LYS A 171 17.71 -8.72 -9.59
N ASN A 172 16.56 -8.05 -9.54
CA ASN A 172 15.31 -8.51 -8.92
C ASN A 172 15.37 -9.06 -7.47
N THR A 173 16.08 -8.40 -6.56
CA THR A 173 15.80 -8.57 -5.12
C THR A 173 14.81 -7.51 -4.69
N MET A 174 13.54 -7.86 -4.82
CA MET A 174 12.38 -7.16 -4.26
C MET A 174 12.67 -6.76 -2.80
N PHE A 175 12.88 -5.44 -2.60
CA PHE A 175 12.95 -4.70 -1.32
C PHE A 175 14.11 -4.98 -0.36
N THR A 176 15.23 -4.28 -0.57
CA THR A 176 16.29 -4.00 0.43
C THR A 176 16.97 -5.24 1.06
N PRO A 177 18.18 -5.09 1.59
CA PRO A 177 18.78 -6.14 2.44
C PRO A 177 17.97 -6.47 3.72
N TYR A 178 16.93 -5.70 4.04
CA TYR A 178 16.00 -5.97 5.15
C TYR A 178 14.84 -6.91 4.78
N GLY A 179 14.64 -7.23 3.50
CA GLY A 179 13.51 -8.03 3.02
C GLY A 179 13.31 -9.35 3.77
N PRO A 180 14.35 -10.18 3.97
CA PRO A 180 14.24 -11.44 4.71
C PRO A 180 13.86 -11.26 6.19
N TYR A 181 14.43 -10.25 6.87
CA TYR A 181 14.16 -9.98 8.29
C TYR A 181 12.76 -9.40 8.51
N LEU A 182 12.33 -8.50 7.63
CA LEU A 182 10.96 -7.99 7.62
C LEU A 182 9.96 -9.11 7.33
N SER A 183 10.26 -9.98 6.37
CA SER A 183 9.43 -11.16 6.08
C SER A 183 9.31 -12.07 7.30
N TYR A 184 10.40 -12.34 8.00
CA TYR A 184 10.40 -13.18 9.20
C TYR A 184 9.63 -12.52 10.35
N GLY A 185 9.85 -11.24 10.60
CA GLY A 185 9.10 -10.47 11.61
C GLY A 185 7.60 -10.46 11.31
N LEU A 186 7.21 -10.19 10.06
CA LEU A 186 5.82 -10.25 9.61
C LEU A 186 5.22 -11.64 9.76
N GLN A 187 5.98 -12.70 9.51
CA GLN A 187 5.52 -14.07 9.68
C GLN A 187 5.32 -14.43 11.15
N LYS A 188 6.19 -13.97 12.05
CA LYS A 188 5.99 -14.11 13.51
C LYS A 188 4.73 -13.38 13.98
N ILE A 189 4.54 -12.13 13.56
CA ILE A 189 3.34 -11.35 13.89
C ILE A 189 2.09 -12.10 13.40
N LYS A 190 2.07 -12.56 12.14
CA LYS A 190 0.97 -13.35 11.59
C LYS A 190 0.68 -14.60 12.42
N ASN A 191 1.72 -15.31 12.87
CA ASN A 191 1.57 -16.49 13.71
C ASN A 191 1.01 -16.15 15.10
N MET A 192 1.41 -15.01 15.71
CA MET A 192 0.82 -14.54 16.97
C MET A 192 -0.68 -14.25 16.80
N TRP A 193 -1.08 -13.53 15.76
CA TRP A 193 -2.49 -13.25 15.49
C TRP A 193 -3.31 -14.52 15.22
N ASN A 194 -2.76 -15.48 14.48
CA ASN A 194 -3.40 -16.77 14.25
C ASN A 194 -3.58 -17.58 15.55
N ASN A 195 -2.64 -17.47 16.50
CA ASN A 195 -2.76 -18.13 17.79
C ASN A 195 -3.81 -17.45 18.67
N VAL A 196 -3.86 -16.12 18.68
CA VAL A 196 -4.92 -15.37 19.38
C VAL A 196 -6.30 -15.76 18.83
N ASN A 197 -6.51 -15.78 17.52
CA ASN A 197 -7.80 -16.18 16.94
C ASN A 197 -8.20 -17.62 17.29
N LYS A 198 -7.24 -18.56 17.36
CA LYS A 198 -7.51 -19.93 17.81
C LYS A 198 -7.93 -19.99 19.28
N GLU A 199 -7.43 -19.10 20.13
CA GLU A 199 -7.88 -18.99 21.51
C GLU A 199 -9.32 -18.45 21.59
N TRP A 200 -9.70 -17.51 20.71
CA TRP A 200 -11.09 -17.04 20.60
C TRP A 200 -12.03 -18.15 20.10
N ASP A 201 -11.61 -18.97 19.13
CA ASP A 201 -12.40 -20.13 18.65
C ASP A 201 -12.63 -21.19 19.75
N ILE A 202 -11.75 -21.26 20.76
CA ILE A 202 -11.90 -22.13 21.93
C ILE A 202 -12.86 -21.51 22.97
N ILE A 203 -12.87 -20.18 23.09
CA ILE A 203 -13.76 -19.45 24.01
C ILE A 203 -15.21 -19.41 23.47
N ASP A 204 -15.39 -19.47 22.15
CA ASP A 204 -16.70 -19.44 21.47
C ASP A 204 -17.35 -20.83 21.29
N HIS A 205 -16.90 -21.89 21.98
CA HIS A 205 -17.70 -23.11 22.11
C HIS A 205 -18.77 -22.92 23.21
N PRO A 206 -20.05 -22.64 22.88
CA PRO A 206 -21.08 -22.48 23.87
C PRO A 206 -21.55 -23.88 24.23
N GLY A 207 -21.00 -24.42 25.32
CA GLY A 207 -21.66 -25.48 26.07
C GLY A 207 -23.02 -24.97 26.55
N ILE A 208 -24.06 -25.28 25.78
CA ILE A 208 -25.47 -25.37 26.18
C ILE A 208 -26.06 -24.05 26.72
N ILE A 209 -26.63 -23.24 25.83
CA ILE A 209 -27.79 -22.41 26.19
C ILE A 209 -28.94 -22.73 25.23
N ASN A 210 -29.87 -23.50 25.76
CA ASN A 210 -31.09 -23.96 25.12
C ASN A 210 -32.11 -22.80 25.11
N PHE A 211 -32.14 -22.00 24.05
CA PHE A 211 -33.22 -21.05 23.82
C PHE A 211 -34.21 -21.62 22.80
N ASN A 212 -35.36 -22.06 23.32
CA ASN A 212 -36.56 -22.34 22.54
C ASN A 212 -37.02 -21.06 21.81
N SER A 213 -36.66 -20.91 20.53
CA SER A 213 -37.26 -19.91 19.67
C SER A 213 -38.59 -20.43 19.13
N ARG A 214 -39.69 -19.95 19.71
CA ARG A 214 -41.02 -20.04 19.10
C ARG A 214 -41.01 -19.27 17.78
N GLU A 215 -41.22 -20.00 16.70
CA GLU A 215 -41.57 -19.46 15.39
C GLU A 215 -42.79 -18.54 15.50
N ARG A 216 -42.68 -17.33 14.95
CA ARG A 216 -43.84 -16.58 14.49
C ARG A 216 -43.65 -16.33 13.01
N GLU A 217 -44.49 -17.00 12.23
CA GLU A 217 -44.77 -16.71 10.83
C GLU A 217 -45.21 -15.24 10.71
N TYR A 218 -44.67 -14.55 9.70
CA TYR A 218 -45.27 -13.34 9.17
C TYR A 218 -45.85 -13.67 7.80
N ASP A 219 -47.18 -13.77 7.73
CA ASP A 219 -47.91 -13.67 6.47
C ASP A 219 -47.90 -12.22 5.98
N ILE A 220 -47.40 -11.99 4.77
CA ILE A 220 -47.55 -10.72 4.07
C ILE A 220 -48.35 -10.99 2.79
N LEU A 221 -49.64 -10.70 2.85
CA LEU A 221 -50.55 -10.60 1.70
C LEU A 221 -50.40 -9.22 1.06
N TYR A 222 -50.08 -9.17 -0.22
CA TYR A 222 -50.17 -7.96 -1.04
C TYR A 222 -51.60 -7.79 -1.58
N HIS A 223 -52.17 -6.60 -1.38
CA HIS A 223 -53.31 -6.07 -2.13
C HIS A 223 -52.85 -4.88 -2.97
#